data_AF-K2E0C9-F1
#
_entry.id   AF-K2E0C9-F1
#
_cell.length_a   1.000
_cell.length_b   1.000
_cell.length_c   1.000
_cell.angle_alpha   90.00
_cell.angle_beta   90.00
_cell.angle_gamma   90.00
#
_symmetry.space_group_name_H-M   'P 1'
#
loop_
_entity.id
_entity.type
_entity.pdbx_description
1 polymer ?
#
loop_
_entity_poly.entity_id
_entity_poly.type
_entity_poly.pdbx_seq_one_letter_code
_entity_poly.pdbx_strand_id
1 'polypeptide(L)'
;MNISKILISLIFTLILFGFTPSSAHSQSNEAIDYYNKGISCHEKGQITLAIQNYNKALNLYSGFTGARYNLGIAYHDLANKYSQQGQYDLAIQNYKQAIKYNAEDASAYYNLAVTYDRTGQTLIAIENYKKSLSLNPELNNAKRNLCAAYFDLGNNYYSHKDFNSAIQAYNNVINIDPRDAQAYSNLGLAYSYNAQPDLAIKSYNKAISLDPMNGDFYKALADVYTNNNKFDLALMNYEKAMKLKPNDHQIIHNMQIAQRIKNDNELTRAVNDVKALQKAPKEVYELVKLDSGVKYISLIRCDEILDMIWSDPDGQKLLKTMINNKIPIKITQGVQDTNSKVQTKEYKQSVALLGLIPIYSWNTGSQRDILVNIGEDYILAFRNPNLSADQRIFAFHVFIHEFCHAVSSTFAKQDTSSLEEEISASMIGYNIASRLLRGRDLTKDEVYEYSQRCLQGILTDDHRLLPVYNNFNIQIQGYGITPPHLYLYRNIAELYRSIRLDPKTNRLDMLERML
;
A
#
# COMPACT_ATOMS: atom_id res chain seq x y z
N MET A 1 34.60 56.72 24.72
CA MET A 1 33.36 57.29 25.31
C MET A 1 33.24 56.83 26.77
N ASN A 2 33.91 57.51 27.69
CA ASN A 2 34.02 57.09 29.11
C ASN A 2 33.45 58.14 30.08
N ILE A 3 32.51 58.96 29.60
CA ILE A 3 31.94 60.09 30.36
C ILE A 3 30.51 59.77 30.83
N SER A 4 29.80 58.81 30.20
CA SER A 4 28.43 58.44 30.60
C SER A 4 28.34 57.58 31.86
N LYS A 5 29.36 56.74 32.15
CA LYS A 5 29.37 55.87 33.36
C LYS A 5 29.60 56.64 34.66
N ILE A 6 30.32 57.76 34.60
CA ILE A 6 30.58 58.62 35.76
C ILE A 6 29.38 59.54 36.02
N LEU A 7 28.69 60.00 34.96
CA LEU A 7 27.49 60.82 35.11
C LEU A 7 26.32 60.08 35.77
N ILE A 8 26.12 58.78 35.48
CA ILE A 8 25.05 57.99 36.11
C ILE A 8 25.33 57.75 37.61
N SER A 9 26.60 57.62 37.99
CA SER A 9 27.03 57.53 39.39
C SER A 9 26.83 58.86 40.15
N LEU A 10 27.09 59.99 39.48
CA LEU A 10 26.91 61.34 40.04
C LEU A 10 25.44 61.77 40.15
N ILE A 11 24.59 61.36 39.21
CA ILE A 11 23.14 61.63 39.27
C ILE A 11 22.47 60.81 40.39
N PHE A 12 22.95 59.60 40.66
CA PHE A 12 22.47 58.79 41.80
C PHE A 12 22.90 59.37 43.16
N THR A 13 24.08 59.99 43.24
CA THR A 13 24.53 60.65 44.49
C THR A 13 23.74 61.92 44.79
N LEU A 14 23.32 62.68 43.78
CA LEU A 14 22.57 63.94 43.98
C LEU A 14 21.09 63.75 44.35
N ILE A 15 20.44 62.65 43.94
CA ILE A 15 19.03 62.37 44.32
C ILE A 15 18.92 61.88 45.78
N LEU A 16 20.01 61.38 46.37
CA LEU A 16 20.10 60.93 47.76
C LEU A 16 20.37 62.06 48.78
N PHE A 17 20.71 63.28 48.35
CA PHE A 17 21.02 64.40 49.26
C PHE A 17 19.79 65.11 49.85
N GLY A 18 18.58 64.70 49.49
CA GLY A 18 17.34 65.19 50.10
C GLY A 18 16.78 64.23 51.15
N PHE A 19 17.26 64.34 52.39
CA PHE A 19 16.67 63.75 53.61
C PHE A 19 16.29 62.25 53.57
N THR A 20 17.24 61.38 53.93
CA THR A 20 16.93 60.04 54.46
C THR A 20 17.64 59.81 55.81
N PRO A 21 17.06 59.01 56.73
CA PRO A 21 17.68 58.75 58.04
C PRO A 21 18.99 57.97 57.88
N SER A 22 19.95 58.19 58.80
CA SER A 22 21.29 57.57 58.80
C SER A 22 21.30 56.03 58.69
N SER A 23 20.23 55.36 59.11
CA SER A 23 20.06 53.90 59.01
C SER A 23 19.79 53.41 57.58
N ALA A 24 19.05 54.18 56.77
CA ALA A 24 18.79 53.83 55.37
C ALA A 24 20.08 53.93 54.53
N HIS A 25 20.95 54.87 54.87
CA HIS A 25 22.25 55.04 54.22
C HIS A 25 23.22 53.88 54.53
N SER A 26 23.23 53.36 55.76
CA SER A 26 24.11 52.23 56.12
C SER A 26 23.66 50.91 55.49
N GLN A 27 22.35 50.66 55.43
CA GLN A 27 21.78 49.47 54.77
C GLN A 27 22.06 49.48 53.26
N SER A 28 22.07 50.66 52.64
CA SER A 28 22.40 50.83 51.23
C SER A 28 23.87 50.49 50.92
N ASN A 29 24.79 50.90 51.78
CA ASN A 29 26.22 50.57 51.63
C ASN A 29 26.48 49.07 51.84
N GLU A 30 25.82 48.45 52.83
CA GLU A 30 25.95 47.01 53.07
C GLU A 30 25.40 46.17 51.89
N ALA A 31 24.31 46.61 51.26
CA ALA A 31 23.78 45.96 50.06
C ALA A 31 24.78 45.99 48.89
N ILE A 32 25.51 47.10 48.72
CA ILE A 32 26.56 47.24 47.69
C ILE A 32 27.73 46.30 47.96
N ASP A 33 28.14 46.14 49.22
CA ASP A 33 29.20 45.20 49.59
C ASP A 33 28.83 43.75 49.26
N TYR A 34 27.62 43.32 49.60
CA TYR A 34 27.13 41.99 49.22
C TYR A 34 27.02 41.84 47.70
N TYR A 35 26.57 42.86 46.98
CA TYR A 35 26.54 42.85 45.53
C TYR A 35 27.94 42.66 44.92
N ASN A 36 28.94 43.41 45.38
CA ASN A 36 30.32 43.30 44.91
C ASN A 36 30.95 41.93 45.25
N LYS A 37 30.66 41.38 46.44
CA LYS A 37 31.03 40.00 46.79
C LYS A 37 30.39 38.99 45.85
N GLY A 38 29.12 39.20 45.49
CA GLY A 38 28.40 38.38 44.52
C GLY A 38 29.09 38.36 43.16
N ILE A 39 29.47 39.54 42.64
CA ILE A 39 30.23 39.65 41.38
C ILE A 39 31.55 38.87 41.47
N SER A 40 32.34 39.10 42.52
CA SER A 40 33.63 38.43 42.69
C SER A 40 33.49 36.90 42.79
N CYS A 41 32.48 36.40 43.49
CA CYS A 41 32.19 34.96 43.54
C CYS A 41 31.77 34.42 42.16
N HIS A 42 31.00 35.18 41.39
CA HIS A 42 30.55 34.80 40.05
C HIS A 42 31.74 34.67 39.09
N GLU A 43 32.64 35.65 39.09
CA GLU A 43 33.88 35.63 38.29
C GLU A 43 34.79 34.45 38.63
N LYS A 44 34.78 33.99 39.88
CA LYS A 44 35.51 32.80 40.35
C LYS A 44 34.78 31.48 40.05
N GLY A 45 33.63 31.50 39.38
CA GLY A 45 32.80 30.32 39.09
C GLY A 45 32.08 29.74 40.31
N GLN A 46 32.07 30.46 41.44
CA GLN A 46 31.41 30.05 42.68
C GLN A 46 29.93 30.46 42.64
N ILE A 47 29.19 29.92 41.66
CA ILE A 47 27.84 30.39 41.30
C ILE A 47 26.86 30.36 42.49
N THR A 48 26.86 29.30 43.30
CA THR A 48 25.98 29.19 44.48
C THR A 48 26.26 30.28 45.53
N LEU A 49 27.53 30.61 45.77
CA LEU A 49 27.91 31.70 46.67
C LEU A 49 27.55 33.06 46.08
N ALA A 50 27.68 33.24 44.76
CA ALA A 50 27.24 34.46 44.10
C ALA A 50 25.74 34.70 44.29
N ILE A 51 24.90 33.67 44.05
CA ILE A 51 23.45 33.70 44.28
C ILE A 51 23.11 34.08 45.73
N GLN A 52 23.81 33.51 46.72
CA GLN A 52 23.59 33.84 48.13
C GLN A 52 23.89 35.32 48.42
N ASN A 53 25.00 35.84 47.90
CA ASN A 53 25.39 37.24 48.10
C ASN A 53 24.43 38.22 47.38
N TYR A 54 24.00 37.91 46.16
CA TYR A 54 22.99 38.71 45.46
C TYR A 54 21.63 38.71 46.18
N ASN A 55 21.19 37.58 46.73
CA ASN A 55 19.97 37.52 47.54
C ASN A 55 20.10 38.34 48.83
N LYS A 56 21.26 38.32 49.50
CA LYS A 56 21.52 39.20 50.67
C LYS A 56 21.44 40.68 50.29
N ALA A 57 22.03 41.07 49.16
CA ALA A 57 21.92 42.43 48.64
C ALA A 57 20.46 42.84 48.37
N LEU A 58 19.65 41.95 47.79
CA LEU A 58 18.23 42.20 47.53
C LEU A 58 17.36 42.21 48.80
N ASN A 59 17.74 41.45 49.83
CA ASN A 59 17.04 41.47 51.12
C ASN A 59 17.27 42.80 51.86
N LEU A 60 18.47 43.37 51.74
CA LEU A 60 18.81 44.68 52.30
C LEU A 60 18.19 45.82 51.47
N TYR A 61 18.19 45.68 50.14
CA TYR A 61 17.59 46.66 49.24
C TYR A 61 16.88 45.98 48.06
N SER A 62 15.56 45.84 48.18
CA SER A 62 14.73 45.12 47.19
C SER A 62 14.68 45.78 45.80
N GLY A 63 14.96 47.08 45.74
CA GLY A 63 15.05 47.88 44.51
C GLY A 63 16.39 47.79 43.78
N PHE A 64 17.34 46.95 44.23
CA PHE A 64 18.65 46.81 43.61
C PHE A 64 18.56 46.09 42.25
N THR A 65 18.33 46.85 41.18
CA THR A 65 18.16 46.34 39.81
C THR A 65 19.38 45.56 39.31
N GLY A 66 20.59 46.06 39.57
CA GLY A 66 21.85 45.37 39.23
C GLY A 66 21.99 44.00 39.90
N ALA A 67 21.71 43.90 41.20
CA ALA A 67 21.72 42.63 41.93
C ALA A 67 20.65 41.66 41.40
N ARG A 68 19.46 42.17 41.07
CA ARG A 68 18.38 41.37 40.47
C ARG A 68 18.78 40.81 39.10
N TYR A 69 19.36 41.66 38.26
CA TYR A 69 19.84 41.26 36.93
C TYR A 69 20.96 40.20 37.01
N ASN A 70 21.99 40.45 37.83
CA ASN A 70 23.09 39.49 38.01
C ASN A 70 22.64 38.20 38.71
N LEU A 71 21.62 38.25 39.56
CA LEU A 71 21.00 37.05 40.13
C LEU A 71 20.35 36.19 39.03
N GLY A 72 19.67 36.81 38.05
CA GLY A 72 19.14 36.11 36.88
C GLY A 72 20.24 35.40 36.08
N ILE A 73 21.35 36.09 35.81
CA ILE A 73 22.53 35.51 35.13
C ILE A 73 23.09 34.32 35.93
N ALA A 74 23.28 34.48 37.24
CA ALA A 74 23.83 33.43 38.07
C ALA A 74 22.94 32.18 38.11
N TYR A 75 21.62 32.34 38.12
CA TYR A 75 20.68 31.22 38.00
C TYR A 75 20.75 30.54 36.63
N HIS A 76 20.93 31.30 35.55
CA HIS A 76 21.13 30.74 34.21
C HIS A 76 22.41 29.90 34.17
N ASP A 77 23.54 30.42 34.64
CA ASP A 77 24.81 29.69 34.64
C ASP A 77 24.76 28.43 35.51
N LEU A 78 24.05 28.50 36.64
CA LEU A 78 23.80 27.32 37.48
C LEU A 78 22.95 26.26 36.75
N ALA A 79 21.92 26.70 36.02
CA ALA A 79 21.07 25.82 35.23
C ALA A 79 21.85 25.15 34.09
N ASN A 80 22.72 25.89 33.39
CA ASN A 80 23.63 25.36 32.37
C ASN A 80 24.51 24.24 32.95
N LYS A 81 25.08 24.48 34.14
CA LYS A 81 25.91 23.48 34.85
C LYS A 81 25.12 22.21 35.17
N TYR A 82 23.91 22.33 35.72
CA TYR A 82 23.06 21.16 35.99
C TYR A 82 22.64 20.44 34.72
N SER A 83 22.34 21.17 33.64
CA SER A 83 21.98 20.58 32.35
C SER A 83 23.14 19.79 31.74
N GLN A 84 24.39 20.25 31.89
CA GLN A 84 25.59 19.52 31.45
C GLN A 84 25.84 18.25 32.26
N GLN A 85 25.43 18.24 33.54
CA GLN A 85 25.51 17.08 34.42
C GLN A 85 24.34 16.10 34.25
N GLY A 86 23.40 16.38 33.34
CA GLY A 86 22.20 15.56 33.13
C GLY A 86 21.14 15.70 34.24
N GLN A 87 21.31 16.64 35.16
CA GLN A 87 20.38 16.90 36.26
C GLN A 87 19.25 17.83 35.79
N TYR A 88 18.39 17.31 34.91
CA TYR A 88 17.42 18.13 34.17
C TYR A 88 16.38 18.83 35.04
N ASP A 89 15.89 18.21 36.12
CA ASP A 89 14.92 18.84 37.02
C ASP A 89 15.50 20.08 37.73
N LEU A 90 16.75 19.98 38.19
CA LEU A 90 17.46 21.10 38.80
C LEU A 90 17.75 22.19 37.76
N ALA A 91 18.11 21.81 36.53
CA ALA A 91 18.29 22.76 35.44
C ALA A 91 16.99 23.53 35.15
N ILE A 92 15.86 22.83 35.01
CA ILE A 92 14.54 23.44 34.77
C ILE A 92 14.18 24.43 35.89
N GLN A 93 14.36 24.05 37.15
CA GLN A 93 14.09 24.94 38.29
C GLN A 93 14.93 26.21 38.25
N ASN A 94 16.23 26.09 37.94
CA ASN A 94 17.13 27.23 37.90
C ASN A 94 16.91 28.12 36.67
N TYR A 95 16.60 27.57 35.49
CA TYR A 95 16.19 28.39 34.33
C TYR A 95 14.90 29.17 34.62
N LYS A 96 13.93 28.57 35.32
CA LYS A 96 12.71 29.29 35.76
C LYS A 96 13.05 30.45 36.71
N GLN A 97 14.01 30.28 37.61
CA GLN A 97 14.49 31.41 38.43
C GLN A 97 15.21 32.46 37.59
N ALA A 98 16.05 32.06 36.64
CA ALA A 98 16.72 32.98 35.73
C ALA A 98 15.69 33.86 34.99
N ILE A 99 14.65 33.25 34.41
CA ILE A 99 13.56 33.94 33.71
C ILE A 99 12.75 34.84 34.66
N LYS A 100 12.51 34.42 35.91
CA LYS A 100 11.81 35.24 36.90
C LYS A 100 12.54 36.55 37.19
N TYR A 101 13.88 36.53 37.21
CA TYR A 101 14.69 37.71 37.50
C TYR A 101 15.13 38.48 36.24
N ASN A 102 15.19 37.81 35.09
CA ASN A 102 15.46 38.38 33.78
C ASN A 102 14.53 37.76 32.72
N ALA A 103 13.36 38.36 32.53
CA ALA A 103 12.34 37.87 31.61
C ALA A 103 12.66 38.08 30.12
N GLU A 104 13.74 38.80 29.81
CA GLU A 104 14.21 39.10 28.45
C GLU A 104 15.39 38.21 28.02
N ASP A 105 15.80 37.25 28.86
CA ASP A 105 16.87 36.31 28.54
C ASP A 105 16.41 35.25 27.53
N ALA A 106 16.54 35.57 26.24
CA ALA A 106 16.21 34.66 25.14
C ALA A 106 16.96 33.32 25.23
N SER A 107 18.21 33.32 25.72
CA SER A 107 19.04 32.13 25.86
C SER A 107 18.55 31.23 27.00
N ALA A 108 18.07 31.80 28.11
CA ALA A 108 17.46 31.02 29.20
C ALA A 108 16.19 30.30 28.73
N TYR A 109 15.32 30.96 27.96
CA TYR A 109 14.15 30.30 27.34
C TYR A 109 14.56 29.20 26.37
N TYR A 110 15.57 29.44 25.52
CA TYR A 110 16.07 28.42 24.60
C TYR A 110 16.63 27.19 25.33
N ASN A 111 17.48 27.40 26.33
CA ASN A 111 18.08 26.30 27.09
C ASN A 111 17.05 25.56 27.95
N LEU A 112 16.05 26.27 28.49
CA LEU A 112 14.90 25.66 29.15
C LEU A 112 14.10 24.78 28.17
N ALA A 113 13.85 25.26 26.95
CA ALA A 113 13.18 24.50 25.91
C ALA A 113 13.95 23.21 25.56
N VAL A 114 15.27 23.32 25.33
CA VAL A 114 16.14 22.14 25.10
C VAL A 114 16.08 21.15 26.25
N THR A 115 16.03 21.64 27.48
CA THR A 115 15.95 20.78 28.67
C THR A 115 14.60 20.06 28.72
N TYR A 116 13.49 20.76 28.44
CA TYR A 116 12.17 20.15 28.35
C TYR A 116 12.09 19.09 27.25
N ASP A 117 12.64 19.38 26.08
CA ASP A 117 12.67 18.46 24.94
C ASP A 117 13.42 17.16 25.28
N ARG A 118 14.58 17.26 25.93
CA ARG A 118 15.35 16.09 26.43
C ARG A 118 14.59 15.24 27.46
N THR A 119 13.63 15.83 28.15
CA THR A 119 12.77 15.12 29.12
C THR A 119 11.45 14.66 28.52
N GLY A 120 11.25 14.79 27.20
CA GLY A 120 10.04 14.37 26.49
C GLY A 120 8.84 15.33 26.63
N GLN A 121 9.03 16.52 27.20
CA GLN A 121 7.98 17.52 27.40
C GLN A 121 7.88 18.47 26.17
N THR A 122 7.72 17.89 24.98
CA THR A 122 7.85 18.58 23.68
C THR A 122 6.92 19.79 23.53
N LEU A 123 5.67 19.73 24.00
CA LEU A 123 4.73 20.87 23.92
C LEU A 123 5.23 22.08 24.75
N ILE A 124 5.80 21.83 25.93
CA ILE A 124 6.36 22.88 26.77
C ILE A 124 7.65 23.43 26.15
N ALA A 125 8.45 22.56 25.54
CA ALA A 125 9.64 22.98 24.79
C ALA A 125 9.28 23.93 23.64
N ILE A 126 8.26 23.61 22.83
CA ILE A 126 7.77 24.45 21.73
C ILE A 126 7.41 25.86 22.20
N GLU A 127 6.67 25.99 23.30
CA GLU A 127 6.29 27.31 23.83
C GLU A 127 7.51 28.13 24.29
N ASN A 128 8.50 27.47 24.90
CA ASN A 128 9.74 28.14 25.29
C ASN A 128 10.63 28.51 24.09
N TYR A 129 10.68 27.67 23.04
CA TYR A 129 11.37 28.01 21.79
C TYR A 129 10.73 29.21 21.11
N LYS A 130 9.39 29.25 20.99
CA LYS A 130 8.66 30.42 20.47
C LYS A 130 8.96 31.67 21.30
N LYS A 131 8.95 31.56 22.62
CA LYS A 131 9.25 32.69 23.50
C LYS A 131 10.67 33.20 23.31
N SER A 132 11.65 32.29 23.21
CA SER A 132 13.04 32.61 22.89
C SER A 132 13.16 33.37 21.56
N LEU A 133 12.53 32.86 20.48
CA LEU A 133 12.54 33.49 19.17
C LEU A 133 11.79 34.83 19.13
N SER A 134 10.77 35.02 19.97
CA SER A 134 10.09 36.32 20.09
C SER A 134 10.98 37.40 20.71
N LEU A 135 11.95 37.00 21.55
CA LEU A 135 12.93 37.89 22.18
C LEU A 135 14.16 38.10 21.29
N ASN A 136 14.61 37.05 20.61
CA ASN A 136 15.71 37.12 19.66
C ASN A 136 15.43 36.25 18.41
N PRO A 137 14.89 36.84 17.33
CA PRO A 137 14.54 36.12 16.11
C PRO A 137 15.72 35.48 15.37
N GLU A 138 16.95 35.99 15.58
CA GLU A 138 18.17 35.55 14.89
C GLU A 138 18.78 34.26 15.48
N LEU A 139 18.15 33.67 16.51
CA LEU A 139 18.57 32.41 17.11
C LEU A 139 18.25 31.21 16.19
N ASN A 140 19.09 31.01 15.17
CA ASN A 140 18.96 29.91 14.20
C ASN A 140 18.87 28.52 14.87
N ASN A 141 19.57 28.30 15.98
CA ASN A 141 19.47 27.07 16.76
C ASN A 141 18.08 26.86 17.36
N ALA A 142 17.44 27.93 17.87
CA ALA A 142 16.07 27.87 18.39
C ALA A 142 15.08 27.60 17.26
N LYS A 143 15.26 28.23 16.09
CA LYS A 143 14.44 27.98 14.90
C LYS A 143 14.53 26.53 14.44
N ARG A 144 15.74 25.98 14.35
CA ARG A 144 15.98 24.57 13.97
C ARG A 144 15.37 23.59 14.97
N ASN A 145 15.57 23.80 16.27
CA ASN A 145 15.02 22.90 17.27
C ASN A 145 13.49 23.00 17.37
N LEU A 146 12.91 24.20 17.18
CA LEU A 146 11.46 24.36 17.06
C LEU A 146 10.90 23.58 15.87
N CYS A 147 11.59 23.64 14.72
CA CYS A 147 11.26 22.90 13.52
C CYS A 147 11.26 21.38 13.79
N ALA A 148 12.33 20.86 14.42
CA ALA A 148 12.44 19.46 14.78
C ALA A 148 11.36 19.02 15.78
N ALA A 149 11.10 19.82 16.82
CA ALA A 149 10.07 19.54 17.82
C ALA A 149 8.66 19.46 17.19
N TYR A 150 8.35 20.33 16.23
CA TYR A 150 7.09 20.22 15.47
C TYR A 150 7.04 18.99 14.57
N PHE A 151 8.14 18.62 13.94
CA PHE A 151 8.22 17.43 13.11
C PHE A 151 7.97 16.15 13.93
N ASP A 152 8.62 16.04 15.08
CA ASP A 152 8.45 14.91 16.01
C ASP A 152 7.04 14.86 16.59
N LEU A 153 6.47 16.01 16.94
CA LEU A 153 5.08 16.12 17.38
C LEU A 153 4.12 15.66 16.28
N GLY A 154 4.37 16.04 15.02
CA GLY A 154 3.60 15.57 13.87
C GLY A 154 3.66 14.05 13.70
N ASN A 155 4.86 13.46 13.81
CA ASN A 155 5.05 12.01 13.76
C ASN A 155 4.33 11.29 14.91
N ASN A 156 4.34 11.88 16.11
CA ASN A 156 3.64 11.35 17.28
C ASN A 156 2.12 11.37 17.07
N TYR A 157 1.55 12.48 16.61
CA TYR A 157 0.12 12.55 16.31
C TYR A 157 -0.27 11.58 15.19
N TYR A 158 0.55 11.48 14.15
CA TYR A 158 0.33 10.54 13.05
C TYR A 158 0.31 9.08 13.54
N SER A 159 1.25 8.68 14.41
CA SER A 159 1.30 7.31 14.94
C SER A 159 0.09 6.98 15.84
N HIS A 160 -0.50 7.99 16.49
CA HIS A 160 -1.74 7.87 17.25
C HIS A 160 -3.01 8.04 16.39
N LYS A 161 -2.87 8.13 15.06
CA LYS A 161 -3.95 8.34 14.09
C LYS A 161 -4.72 9.66 14.27
N ASP A 162 -4.15 10.63 14.99
CA ASP A 162 -4.67 12.00 15.03
C ASP A 162 -4.12 12.79 13.84
N PHE A 163 -4.70 12.53 12.67
CA PHE A 163 -4.20 13.10 11.41
C PHE A 163 -4.38 14.62 11.35
N ASN A 164 -5.41 15.19 11.99
CA ASN A 164 -5.62 16.64 11.99
C ASN A 164 -4.53 17.37 12.78
N SER A 165 -4.18 16.87 13.97
CA SER A 165 -3.07 17.44 14.75
C SER A 165 -1.73 17.23 14.06
N ALA A 166 -1.52 16.09 13.40
CA ALA A 166 -0.33 15.85 12.58
C ALA A 166 -0.19 16.85 11.43
N ILE A 167 -1.28 17.11 10.70
CA ILE A 167 -1.34 18.12 9.63
C ILE A 167 -0.96 19.50 10.16
N GLN A 168 -1.50 19.92 11.30
CA GLN A 168 -1.14 21.21 11.91
C GLN A 168 0.35 21.28 12.28
N ALA A 169 0.88 20.22 12.88
CA ALA A 169 2.28 20.15 13.26
C ALA A 169 3.22 20.23 12.04
N TYR A 170 2.97 19.46 10.97
CA TYR A 170 3.76 19.53 9.74
C TYR A 170 3.63 20.88 9.01
N ASN A 171 2.46 21.52 9.05
CA ASN A 171 2.33 22.88 8.53
C ASN A 171 3.18 23.90 9.31
N ASN A 172 3.33 23.73 10.63
CA ASN A 172 4.25 24.57 11.41
C ASN A 172 5.72 24.36 11.01
N VAL A 173 6.12 23.11 10.70
CA VAL A 173 7.45 22.82 10.12
C VAL A 173 7.64 23.60 8.81
N ILE A 174 6.68 23.51 7.89
CA ILE A 174 6.72 24.18 6.57
C ILE A 174 6.72 25.71 6.69
N ASN A 175 6.01 26.27 7.66
CA ASN A 175 6.02 27.71 7.92
C ASN A 175 7.41 28.21 8.40
N ILE A 176 8.16 27.35 9.09
CA ILE A 176 9.50 27.64 9.60
C ILE A 176 10.55 27.41 8.49
N ASP A 177 10.47 26.27 7.82
CA ASP A 177 11.31 25.86 6.69
C ASP A 177 10.44 25.43 5.49
N PRO A 178 10.16 26.35 4.54
CA PRO A 178 9.40 26.06 3.34
C PRO A 178 10.09 25.13 2.34
N ARG A 179 11.35 24.73 2.58
CA ARG A 179 12.14 23.85 1.70
C ARG A 179 12.31 22.44 2.26
N ASP A 180 11.70 22.13 3.40
CA ASP A 180 11.72 20.78 3.97
C ASP A 180 10.84 19.81 3.15
N ALA A 181 11.47 19.06 2.25
CA ALA A 181 10.79 18.09 1.40
C ALA A 181 10.15 16.94 2.21
N GLN A 182 10.76 16.55 3.33
CA GLN A 182 10.25 15.47 4.17
C GLN A 182 8.98 15.89 4.91
N ALA A 183 8.91 17.15 5.37
CA ALA A 183 7.70 17.71 5.98
C ALA A 183 6.53 17.70 5.00
N TYR A 184 6.75 18.06 3.72
CA TYR A 184 5.71 17.95 2.69
C TYR A 184 5.31 16.50 2.42
N SER A 185 6.25 15.56 2.42
CA SER A 185 5.94 14.13 2.24
C SER A 185 5.08 13.60 3.39
N ASN A 186 5.44 13.89 4.64
CA ASN A 186 4.67 13.48 5.81
C ASN A 186 3.30 14.19 5.89
N LEU A 187 3.23 15.45 5.46
CA LEU A 187 1.95 16.15 5.29
C LEU A 187 1.07 15.48 4.24
N GLY A 188 1.66 15.06 3.11
CA GLY A 188 0.96 14.28 2.07
C GLY A 188 0.41 12.96 2.61
N LEU A 189 1.19 12.27 3.42
CA LEU A 189 0.80 11.03 4.08
C LEU A 189 -0.38 11.25 5.04
N ALA A 190 -0.29 12.28 5.90
CA ALA A 190 -1.35 12.63 6.83
C ALA A 190 -2.66 13.00 6.11
N TYR A 191 -2.60 13.76 5.01
CA TYR A 191 -3.78 14.05 4.19
C TYR A 191 -4.39 12.79 3.55
N SER A 192 -3.55 11.86 3.07
CA SER A 192 -4.02 10.61 2.49
C SER A 192 -4.83 9.78 3.50
N TYR A 193 -4.32 9.63 4.72
CA TYR A 193 -5.03 8.91 5.79
C TYR A 193 -6.22 9.68 6.37
N ASN A 194 -6.24 11.01 6.22
CA ASN A 194 -7.39 11.84 6.55
C ASN A 194 -8.43 11.94 5.41
N ALA A 195 -8.38 11.05 4.41
CA ALA A 195 -9.28 11.01 3.26
C ALA A 195 -9.34 12.31 2.43
N GLN A 196 -8.21 13.03 2.32
CA GLN A 196 -8.06 14.26 1.54
C GLN A 196 -7.04 14.07 0.40
N PRO A 197 -7.36 13.29 -0.63
CA PRO A 197 -6.40 12.84 -1.64
C PRO A 197 -5.83 13.97 -2.51
N ASP A 198 -6.62 15.00 -2.83
CA ASP A 198 -6.14 16.12 -3.66
C ASP A 198 -5.07 16.95 -2.93
N LEU A 199 -5.23 17.13 -1.62
CA LEU A 199 -4.23 17.80 -0.78
C LEU A 199 -3.00 16.91 -0.58
N ALA A 200 -3.17 15.59 -0.46
CA ALA A 200 -2.07 14.65 -0.42
C ALA A 200 -1.21 14.73 -1.70
N ILE A 201 -1.85 14.69 -2.88
CA ILE A 201 -1.20 14.83 -4.18
C ILE A 201 -0.43 16.16 -4.28
N LYS A 202 -1.04 17.27 -3.85
CA LYS A 202 -0.39 18.59 -3.87
C LYS A 202 0.87 18.61 -3.00
N SER A 203 0.80 18.05 -1.80
CA SER A 203 1.93 17.97 -0.86
C SER A 203 3.06 17.08 -1.39
N TYR A 204 2.75 15.89 -1.92
CA TYR A 204 3.77 15.01 -2.52
C TYR A 204 4.42 15.62 -3.77
N ASN A 205 3.67 16.28 -4.64
CA ASN A 205 4.25 17.01 -5.78
C ASN A 205 5.19 18.12 -5.31
N LYS A 206 4.87 18.80 -4.19
CA LYS A 206 5.76 19.80 -3.61
C LYS A 206 7.04 19.16 -3.05
N ALA A 207 6.94 18.03 -2.36
CA ALA A 207 8.10 17.26 -1.91
C ALA A 207 9.01 16.84 -3.09
N ILE A 208 8.42 16.30 -4.16
CA ILE A 208 9.13 15.92 -5.40
C ILE A 208 9.81 17.13 -6.06
N SER A 209 9.17 18.31 -6.06
CA SER A 209 9.78 19.52 -6.63
C SER A 209 11.00 20.01 -5.84
N LEU A 210 11.06 19.69 -4.55
CA LEU A 210 12.17 20.07 -3.66
C LEU A 210 13.30 19.03 -3.69
N ASP A 211 12.96 17.75 -3.79
CA ASP A 211 13.91 16.65 -3.95
C ASP A 211 13.42 15.63 -5.01
N PRO A 212 13.77 15.85 -6.28
CA PRO A 212 13.29 15.03 -7.40
C PRO A 212 13.99 13.67 -7.51
N MET A 213 15.03 13.41 -6.70
CA MET A 213 15.80 12.16 -6.73
C MET A 213 15.34 11.17 -5.65
N ASN A 214 14.39 11.56 -4.80
CA ASN A 214 13.85 10.69 -3.78
C ASN A 214 12.73 9.79 -4.31
N GLY A 215 13.06 8.52 -4.57
CA GLY A 215 12.12 7.52 -5.06
C GLY A 215 10.93 7.25 -4.14
N ASP A 216 11.07 7.47 -2.82
CA ASP A 216 9.98 7.24 -1.86
C ASP A 216 8.82 8.23 -2.04
N PHE A 217 9.09 9.45 -2.51
CA PHE A 217 8.04 10.44 -2.78
C PHE A 217 7.19 10.05 -4.00
N TYR A 218 7.82 9.52 -5.06
CA TYR A 218 7.10 9.02 -6.22
C TYR A 218 6.28 7.77 -5.89
N LYS A 219 6.85 6.85 -5.09
CA LYS A 219 6.12 5.68 -4.58
C LYS A 219 4.88 6.10 -3.79
N ALA A 220 5.05 7.00 -2.82
CA ALA A 220 3.93 7.47 -1.99
C ALA A 220 2.84 8.17 -2.82
N LEU A 221 3.24 9.00 -3.80
CA LEU A 221 2.30 9.62 -4.73
C LEU A 221 1.57 8.57 -5.59
N ALA A 222 2.27 7.54 -6.05
CA ALA A 222 1.69 6.43 -6.80
C ALA A 222 0.66 5.65 -5.96
N ASP A 223 0.97 5.36 -4.69
CA ASP A 223 0.04 4.72 -3.76
C ASP A 223 -1.25 5.54 -3.58
N VAL A 224 -1.14 6.88 -3.47
CA VAL A 224 -2.31 7.78 -3.45
C VAL A 224 -3.11 7.67 -4.74
N TYR A 225 -2.47 7.68 -5.91
CA TYR A 225 -3.19 7.52 -7.18
C TYR A 225 -3.88 6.16 -7.31
N THR A 226 -3.23 5.08 -6.88
CA THR A 226 -3.82 3.73 -6.85
C THR A 226 -5.07 3.69 -5.99
N ASN A 227 -5.01 4.23 -4.77
CA ASN A 227 -6.15 4.28 -3.85
C ASN A 227 -7.31 5.15 -4.37
N ASN A 228 -7.04 6.05 -5.33
CA ASN A 228 -8.04 6.90 -5.98
C ASN A 228 -8.40 6.42 -7.40
N ASN A 229 -8.11 5.16 -7.75
CA ASN A 229 -8.42 4.54 -9.05
C ASN A 229 -7.81 5.26 -10.27
N LYS A 230 -6.79 6.09 -10.07
CA LYS A 230 -6.07 6.84 -11.13
C LYS A 230 -4.86 6.03 -11.60
N PHE A 231 -5.09 4.83 -12.13
CA PHE A 231 -4.05 3.83 -12.37
C PHE A 231 -2.96 4.27 -13.37
N ASP A 232 -3.30 5.03 -14.42
CA ASP A 232 -2.30 5.54 -15.36
C ASP A 232 -1.28 6.46 -14.68
N LEU A 233 -1.78 7.35 -13.82
CA LEU A 233 -0.94 8.26 -13.03
C LEU A 233 -0.13 7.50 -11.98
N ALA A 234 -0.70 6.45 -11.39
CA ALA A 234 0.01 5.58 -10.45
C ALA A 234 1.19 4.87 -11.12
N LEU A 235 0.95 4.19 -12.25
CA LEU A 235 1.97 3.44 -12.99
C LEU A 235 3.13 4.34 -13.43
N MET A 236 2.85 5.53 -13.97
CA MET A 236 3.90 6.50 -14.33
C MET A 236 4.78 6.90 -13.14
N ASN A 237 4.21 7.01 -11.94
CA ASN A 237 4.96 7.36 -10.73
C ASN A 237 5.71 6.14 -10.16
N TYR A 238 5.13 4.94 -10.19
CA TYR A 238 5.86 3.71 -9.84
C TYR A 238 7.06 3.46 -10.76
N GLU A 239 6.92 3.70 -12.06
CA GLU A 239 8.05 3.59 -13.01
C GLU A 239 9.20 4.55 -12.66
N LYS A 240 8.88 5.79 -12.29
CA LYS A 240 9.89 6.76 -11.81
C LYS A 240 10.51 6.29 -10.49
N ALA A 241 9.69 5.85 -9.54
CA ALA A 241 10.16 5.34 -8.26
C ALA A 241 11.11 4.13 -8.44
N MET A 242 10.77 3.20 -9.33
CA MET A 242 11.57 2.02 -9.66
C MET A 242 12.90 2.40 -10.34
N LYS A 243 12.93 3.40 -11.22
CA LYS A 243 14.19 3.90 -11.79
C LYS A 243 15.13 4.47 -10.73
N LEU A 244 14.59 5.12 -9.71
CA LEU A 244 15.36 5.69 -8.59
C LEU A 244 15.74 4.63 -7.52
N LYS A 245 14.90 3.60 -7.34
CA LYS A 245 15.08 2.51 -6.35
C LYS A 245 14.83 1.14 -6.99
N PRO A 246 15.73 0.64 -7.86
CA PRO A 246 15.50 -0.57 -8.66
C PRO A 246 15.40 -1.87 -7.84
N ASN A 247 15.90 -1.89 -6.61
CA ASN A 247 15.88 -3.06 -5.73
C ASN A 247 14.75 -3.02 -4.69
N ASP A 248 13.87 -2.01 -4.72
CA ASP A 248 12.73 -1.93 -3.80
C ASP A 248 11.58 -2.81 -4.34
N HIS A 249 11.50 -4.03 -3.79
CA HIS A 249 10.52 -5.04 -4.19
C HIS A 249 9.08 -4.59 -3.91
N GLN A 250 8.87 -3.68 -2.96
CA GLN A 250 7.54 -3.16 -2.65
C GLN A 250 7.01 -2.29 -3.79
N ILE A 251 7.87 -1.53 -4.46
CA ILE A 251 7.49 -0.72 -5.62
C ILE A 251 7.01 -1.63 -6.76
N ILE A 252 7.78 -2.68 -7.06
CA ILE A 252 7.44 -3.65 -8.11
C ILE A 252 6.11 -4.32 -7.80
N HIS A 253 5.94 -4.79 -6.56
CA HIS A 253 4.71 -5.44 -6.13
C HIS A 253 3.49 -4.53 -6.23
N ASN A 254 3.57 -3.29 -5.71
CA ASN A 254 2.48 -2.32 -5.77
C ASN A 254 2.15 -1.92 -7.23
N MET A 255 3.17 -1.78 -8.08
CA MET A 255 2.99 -1.51 -9.50
C MET A 255 2.25 -2.64 -10.22
N GLN A 256 2.61 -3.90 -9.95
CA GLN A 256 1.94 -5.08 -10.51
C GLN A 256 0.48 -5.15 -10.06
N ILE A 257 0.18 -4.85 -8.80
CA ILE A 257 -1.19 -4.76 -8.29
C ILE A 257 -1.97 -3.67 -9.04
N ALA A 258 -1.41 -2.46 -9.16
CA ALA A 258 -2.05 -1.36 -9.88
C ALA A 258 -2.31 -1.71 -11.35
N GLN A 259 -1.37 -2.39 -12.02
CA GLN A 259 -1.53 -2.86 -13.40
C GLN A 259 -2.64 -3.91 -13.51
N ARG A 260 -2.69 -4.87 -12.57
CA ARG A 260 -3.73 -5.90 -12.55
C ARG A 260 -5.11 -5.29 -12.38
N ILE A 261 -5.28 -4.41 -11.40
CA ILE A 261 -6.58 -3.76 -11.15
C ILE A 261 -7.01 -2.90 -12.34
N LYS A 262 -6.06 -2.18 -12.97
CA LYS A 262 -6.35 -1.44 -14.21
C LYS A 262 -6.88 -2.38 -15.30
N ASN A 263 -6.19 -3.49 -15.55
CA ASN A 263 -6.59 -4.48 -16.54
C ASN A 263 -7.96 -5.09 -16.20
N ASP A 264 -8.23 -5.40 -14.93
CA ASP A 264 -9.52 -5.97 -14.48
C ASP A 264 -10.68 -4.98 -14.67
N ASN A 265 -10.43 -3.69 -14.47
CA ASN A 265 -11.41 -2.63 -14.70
C ASN A 265 -11.68 -2.39 -16.18
N GLU A 266 -10.66 -2.51 -17.03
CA GLU A 266 -10.82 -2.47 -18.49
C GLU A 266 -11.54 -3.71 -19.01
N LEU A 267 -11.21 -4.89 -18.49
CA LEU A 267 -11.86 -6.15 -18.80
C LEU A 267 -13.32 -6.18 -18.37
N THR A 268 -13.65 -5.68 -17.18
CA THR A 268 -15.04 -5.57 -16.71
C THR A 268 -15.85 -4.63 -17.59
N ARG A 269 -15.25 -3.52 -18.04
CA ARG A 269 -15.86 -2.64 -19.04
C ARG A 269 -16.06 -3.36 -20.38
N ALA A 270 -15.04 -4.05 -20.88
CA ALA A 270 -15.12 -4.80 -22.14
C ALA A 270 -16.23 -5.86 -22.11
N VAL A 271 -16.35 -6.64 -21.02
CA VAL A 271 -17.42 -7.64 -20.80
C VAL A 271 -18.81 -6.99 -20.80
N ASN A 272 -18.95 -5.81 -20.19
CA ASN A 272 -20.23 -5.08 -20.12
C ASN A 272 -20.58 -4.35 -21.44
N ASP A 273 -19.57 -3.99 -22.23
CA ASP A 273 -19.70 -3.26 -23.50
C ASP A 273 -19.83 -4.17 -24.72
N VAL A 274 -19.92 -5.50 -24.54
CA VAL A 274 -20.28 -6.47 -25.58
C VAL A 274 -21.73 -6.22 -26.04
N LYS A 275 -21.94 -5.17 -26.86
CA LYS A 275 -23.22 -4.73 -27.43
C LYS A 275 -23.31 -4.89 -28.95
N ALA A 276 -22.31 -5.52 -29.58
CA ALA A 276 -22.33 -5.84 -31.00
C ALA A 276 -21.75 -7.24 -31.23
N LEU A 277 -22.53 -8.27 -30.91
CA LEU A 277 -22.17 -9.65 -31.22
C LEU A 277 -22.66 -10.01 -32.61
N GLN A 278 -21.82 -10.73 -33.36
CA GLN A 278 -22.28 -11.43 -34.54
C GLN A 278 -23.20 -12.55 -34.06
N LYS A 279 -24.49 -12.46 -34.37
CA LYS A 279 -25.43 -13.53 -34.05
C LYS A 279 -24.99 -14.84 -34.69
N ALA A 280 -24.96 -15.90 -33.90
CA ALA A 280 -24.75 -17.24 -34.41
C ALA A 280 -25.89 -17.62 -35.38
N PRO A 281 -25.63 -18.47 -36.39
CA PRO A 281 -26.67 -18.93 -37.29
C PRO A 281 -27.63 -19.86 -36.54
N LYS A 282 -28.87 -19.98 -37.01
CA LYS A 282 -29.98 -20.64 -36.29
C LYS A 282 -29.63 -22.08 -35.88
N GLU A 283 -28.85 -22.76 -36.71
CA GLU A 283 -28.36 -24.12 -36.55
C GLU A 283 -27.52 -24.29 -35.28
N VAL A 284 -26.83 -23.25 -34.79
CA VAL A 284 -26.09 -23.29 -33.52
C VAL A 284 -27.04 -23.44 -32.34
N TYR A 285 -28.11 -22.62 -32.30
CA TYR A 285 -29.08 -22.67 -31.21
C TYR A 285 -29.90 -23.97 -31.23
N GLU A 286 -30.08 -24.58 -32.40
CA GLU A 286 -30.78 -25.87 -32.55
C GLU A 286 -30.01 -27.06 -31.92
N LEU A 287 -28.71 -26.90 -31.64
CA LEU A 287 -27.95 -27.87 -30.85
C LEU A 287 -28.39 -27.88 -29.37
N VAL A 288 -28.97 -26.79 -28.87
CA VAL A 288 -29.30 -26.64 -27.45
C VAL A 288 -30.55 -27.46 -27.09
N LYS A 289 -30.41 -28.32 -26.07
CA LYS A 289 -31.45 -29.16 -25.47
C LYS A 289 -31.57 -28.79 -23.99
N LEU A 290 -32.78 -28.56 -23.50
CA LEU A 290 -33.01 -28.20 -22.10
C LEU A 290 -33.53 -29.41 -21.31
N ASP A 291 -32.96 -29.65 -20.13
CA ASP A 291 -33.59 -30.55 -19.14
C ASP A 291 -34.79 -29.90 -18.45
N SER A 292 -35.67 -30.74 -17.92
CA SER A 292 -36.82 -30.29 -17.15
C SER A 292 -36.36 -29.50 -15.91
N GLY A 293 -36.76 -28.23 -15.81
CA GLY A 293 -36.46 -27.37 -14.65
C GLY A 293 -35.46 -26.23 -14.89
N VAL A 294 -34.79 -26.18 -16.04
CA VAL A 294 -33.90 -25.07 -16.42
C VAL A 294 -34.71 -23.78 -16.62
N LYS A 295 -34.22 -22.64 -16.10
CA LYS A 295 -34.93 -21.37 -16.17
C LYS A 295 -34.76 -20.70 -17.54
N TYR A 296 -35.78 -19.96 -17.97
CA TYR A 296 -35.77 -19.21 -19.24
C TYR A 296 -34.63 -18.18 -19.33
N ILE A 297 -34.25 -17.56 -18.21
CA ILE A 297 -33.11 -16.62 -18.14
C ILE A 297 -31.78 -17.28 -18.56
N SER A 298 -31.65 -18.58 -18.35
CA SER A 298 -30.46 -19.37 -18.65
C SER A 298 -30.38 -19.70 -20.14
N LEU A 299 -31.53 -19.87 -20.80
CA LEU A 299 -31.58 -19.99 -22.26
C LEU A 299 -31.07 -18.70 -22.94
N ILE A 300 -31.61 -17.54 -22.54
CA ILE A 300 -31.18 -16.23 -23.10
C ILE A 300 -29.67 -16.02 -22.92
N ARG A 301 -29.13 -16.35 -21.75
CA ARG A 301 -27.70 -16.19 -21.47
C ARG A 301 -26.84 -17.21 -22.20
N CYS A 302 -27.35 -18.40 -22.48
CA CYS A 302 -26.67 -19.37 -23.32
C CYS A 302 -26.57 -18.86 -24.77
N ASP A 303 -27.64 -18.29 -25.32
CA ASP A 303 -27.63 -17.67 -26.65
C ASP A 303 -26.56 -16.56 -26.73
N GLU A 304 -26.47 -15.71 -25.69
CA GLU A 304 -25.42 -14.68 -25.60
C GLU A 304 -24.01 -15.26 -25.60
N ILE A 305 -23.76 -16.34 -24.85
CA ILE A 305 -22.46 -17.02 -24.83
C ILE A 305 -22.13 -17.63 -26.20
N LEU A 306 -23.12 -18.23 -26.88
CA LEU A 306 -22.94 -18.81 -28.21
C LEU A 306 -22.65 -17.73 -29.25
N ASP A 307 -23.32 -16.58 -29.18
CA ASP A 307 -23.04 -15.41 -30.02
C ASP A 307 -21.61 -14.88 -29.81
N MET A 308 -21.14 -14.88 -28.56
CA MET A 308 -19.76 -14.54 -28.24
C MET A 308 -18.78 -15.52 -28.85
N ILE A 309 -18.95 -16.82 -28.61
CA ILE A 309 -18.06 -17.85 -29.18
C ILE A 309 -18.07 -17.80 -30.71
N TRP A 310 -19.23 -17.56 -31.33
CA TRP A 310 -19.34 -17.38 -32.78
C TRP A 310 -18.65 -16.12 -33.30
N SER A 311 -18.35 -15.14 -32.46
CA SER A 311 -17.61 -13.94 -32.87
C SER A 311 -16.09 -14.16 -32.92
N ASP A 312 -15.59 -15.32 -32.45
CA ASP A 312 -14.17 -15.71 -32.54
C ASP A 312 -13.91 -16.66 -33.73
N PRO A 313 -12.84 -16.47 -34.52
CA PRO A 313 -12.54 -17.34 -35.66
C PRO A 313 -12.37 -18.83 -35.31
N ASP A 314 -11.78 -19.16 -34.16
CA ASP A 314 -11.62 -20.55 -33.72
C ASP A 314 -12.90 -21.06 -33.05
N GLY A 315 -13.60 -20.20 -32.32
CA GLY A 315 -14.94 -20.50 -31.81
C GLY A 315 -15.95 -20.85 -32.91
N GLN A 316 -15.92 -20.15 -34.05
CA GLN A 316 -16.72 -20.49 -35.23
C GLN A 316 -16.39 -21.88 -35.78
N LYS A 317 -15.12 -22.26 -35.82
CA LYS A 317 -14.71 -23.59 -36.30
C LYS A 317 -15.26 -24.69 -35.38
N LEU A 318 -15.16 -24.50 -34.06
CA LEU A 318 -15.73 -25.43 -33.07
C LEU A 318 -17.23 -25.61 -33.30
N LEU A 319 -17.98 -24.51 -33.35
CA LEU A 319 -19.44 -24.55 -33.50
C LEU A 319 -19.87 -25.14 -34.85
N LYS A 320 -19.18 -24.82 -35.95
CA LYS A 320 -19.44 -25.43 -37.28
C LYS A 320 -19.22 -26.94 -37.25
N THR A 321 -18.17 -27.40 -36.58
CA THR A 321 -17.91 -28.83 -36.43
C THR A 321 -19.00 -29.52 -35.62
N MET A 322 -19.48 -28.90 -34.53
CA MET A 322 -20.58 -29.43 -33.75
C MET A 322 -21.87 -29.54 -34.57
N ILE A 323 -22.18 -28.53 -35.40
CA ILE A 323 -23.31 -28.58 -36.35
C ILE A 323 -23.17 -29.76 -37.31
N ASN A 324 -22.02 -29.88 -37.97
CA ASN A 324 -21.78 -30.90 -38.99
C ASN A 324 -21.91 -32.33 -38.44
N ASN A 325 -21.55 -32.53 -37.17
CA ASN A 325 -21.63 -33.81 -36.48
C ASN A 325 -22.90 -33.97 -35.63
N LYS A 326 -23.81 -32.98 -35.65
CA LYS A 326 -25.06 -32.96 -34.87
C LYS A 326 -24.84 -33.21 -33.36
N ILE A 327 -23.82 -32.58 -32.79
CA ILE A 327 -23.46 -32.73 -31.38
C ILE A 327 -24.39 -31.86 -30.51
N PRO A 328 -25.33 -32.43 -29.73
CA PRO A 328 -26.18 -31.65 -28.84
C PRO A 328 -25.41 -30.91 -27.74
N ILE A 329 -25.99 -29.80 -27.28
CA ILE A 329 -25.60 -29.05 -26.07
C ILE A 329 -26.76 -29.15 -25.07
N LYS A 330 -26.60 -29.94 -24.02
CA LYS A 330 -27.63 -30.17 -23.01
C LYS A 330 -27.41 -29.26 -21.80
N ILE A 331 -28.38 -28.42 -21.47
CA ILE A 331 -28.33 -27.58 -20.26
C ILE A 331 -29.03 -28.31 -19.12
N THR A 332 -28.35 -28.46 -17.99
CA THR A 332 -28.81 -29.21 -16.82
C THR A 332 -28.96 -28.34 -15.58
N GLN A 333 -29.86 -28.73 -14.67
CA GLN A 333 -30.11 -28.03 -13.41
C GLN A 333 -29.04 -28.44 -12.38
N GLY A 334 -27.99 -27.63 -12.24
CA GLY A 334 -26.84 -27.91 -11.37
C GLY A 334 -26.00 -29.12 -11.82
N VAL A 335 -24.97 -29.48 -11.04
CA VAL A 335 -24.14 -30.68 -11.28
C VAL A 335 -24.96 -31.93 -10.93
N GLN A 336 -25.86 -32.35 -11.82
CA GLN A 336 -26.45 -33.69 -11.74
C GLN A 336 -25.45 -34.68 -12.32
N ASP A 337 -24.68 -35.29 -11.42
CA ASP A 337 -23.91 -36.48 -11.70
C ASP A 337 -24.88 -37.63 -12.03
N THR A 338 -25.11 -37.87 -13.32
CA THR A 338 -26.04 -38.91 -13.74
C THR A 338 -25.46 -40.32 -13.56
N ASN A 339 -24.26 -40.54 -12.98
CA ASN A 339 -23.76 -41.92 -12.85
C ASN A 339 -22.66 -42.27 -11.81
N SER A 340 -22.30 -41.45 -10.81
CA SER A 340 -21.30 -41.90 -9.82
C SER A 340 -21.90 -42.43 -8.49
N LYS A 341 -21.54 -43.68 -8.15
CA LYS A 341 -21.79 -44.32 -6.84
C LYS A 341 -20.86 -43.79 -5.72
N VAL A 342 -20.27 -42.60 -5.84
CA VAL A 342 -19.28 -42.11 -4.88
C VAL A 342 -19.69 -40.74 -4.33
N GLN A 343 -20.63 -40.77 -3.38
CA GLN A 343 -20.90 -39.62 -2.51
C GLN A 343 -20.09 -39.77 -1.21
N THR A 344 -18.86 -39.25 -1.19
CA THR A 344 -18.11 -39.09 0.08
C THR A 344 -17.89 -37.61 0.41
N LYS A 345 -17.74 -37.33 1.71
CA LYS A 345 -17.61 -35.97 2.28
C LYS A 345 -16.33 -35.26 1.81
N GLU A 346 -15.30 -36.02 1.43
CA GLU A 346 -14.04 -35.53 0.83
C GLU A 346 -14.24 -35.02 -0.60
N TYR A 347 -15.17 -35.61 -1.38
CA TYR A 347 -15.55 -35.13 -2.71
C TYR A 347 -16.11 -33.71 -2.66
N LYS A 348 -16.85 -33.35 -1.60
CA LYS A 348 -17.33 -31.98 -1.37
C LYS A 348 -16.22 -31.00 -0.91
N GLN A 349 -15.07 -31.49 -0.46
CA GLN A 349 -13.95 -30.66 -0.01
C GLN A 349 -12.89 -30.43 -1.10
N SER A 350 -12.69 -31.38 -2.04
CA SER A 350 -11.90 -31.14 -3.25
C SER A 350 -12.56 -30.13 -4.19
N VAL A 351 -13.90 -30.08 -4.18
CA VAL A 351 -14.76 -29.07 -4.83
C VAL A 351 -14.43 -27.62 -4.43
N ALA A 352 -13.71 -27.40 -3.32
CA ALA A 352 -13.54 -26.09 -2.72
C ALA A 352 -12.34 -25.26 -3.21
N LEU A 353 -11.42 -25.80 -4.03
CA LEU A 353 -10.21 -25.03 -4.39
C LEU A 353 -10.29 -24.22 -5.69
N LEU A 354 -11.15 -24.56 -6.66
CA LEU A 354 -11.47 -23.70 -7.83
C LEU A 354 -12.90 -23.88 -8.36
N GLY A 355 -13.70 -24.77 -7.75
CA GLY A 355 -15.16 -24.79 -7.89
C GLY A 355 -15.75 -25.48 -9.13
N LEU A 356 -14.98 -25.99 -10.10
CA LEU A 356 -15.56 -26.54 -11.34
C LEU A 356 -14.72 -27.74 -11.86
N ILE A 357 -15.33 -28.93 -11.98
CA ILE A 357 -14.83 -30.07 -12.78
C ILE A 357 -16.03 -30.78 -13.44
N PRO A 358 -15.78 -31.60 -14.48
CA PRO A 358 -16.10 -31.34 -15.88
C PRO A 358 -17.54 -31.74 -16.21
N ILE A 359 -18.01 -31.27 -17.36
CA ILE A 359 -19.19 -31.88 -17.93
C ILE A 359 -18.79 -33.04 -18.84
N TYR A 360 -19.03 -34.26 -18.37
CA TYR A 360 -18.69 -35.43 -19.18
C TYR A 360 -19.51 -35.55 -20.49
N SER A 361 -18.82 -35.86 -21.58
CA SER A 361 -19.38 -36.59 -22.73
C SER A 361 -19.23 -38.10 -22.45
N TRP A 362 -20.31 -38.82 -22.10
CA TRP A 362 -20.25 -40.29 -21.96
C TRP A 362 -21.13 -41.04 -22.94
N ASN A 363 -20.52 -42.11 -23.44
CA ASN A 363 -21.01 -43.17 -24.32
C ASN A 363 -22.10 -44.01 -23.63
N THR A 364 -23.37 -43.77 -23.94
CA THR A 364 -24.44 -44.71 -23.57
C THR A 364 -24.40 -45.88 -24.55
N GLY A 365 -23.95 -47.04 -24.08
CA GLY A 365 -23.63 -48.21 -24.89
C GLY A 365 -24.57 -48.48 -26.08
N SER A 366 -23.93 -48.87 -27.19
CA SER A 366 -24.45 -49.27 -28.52
C SER A 366 -24.66 -48.17 -29.57
N GLN A 367 -24.68 -46.88 -29.21
CA GLN A 367 -24.61 -45.76 -30.15
C GLN A 367 -23.80 -44.60 -29.55
N ARG A 368 -22.81 -44.07 -30.29
CA ARG A 368 -22.00 -42.92 -29.86
C ARG A 368 -22.83 -41.64 -29.95
N ASP A 369 -23.52 -41.29 -28.88
CA ASP A 369 -24.15 -39.98 -28.75
C ASP A 369 -23.17 -39.02 -28.06
N ILE A 370 -22.38 -38.29 -28.86
CA ILE A 370 -21.48 -37.24 -28.36
C ILE A 370 -22.34 -36.07 -27.90
N LEU A 371 -22.20 -35.63 -26.66
CA LEU A 371 -22.99 -34.57 -26.05
C LEU A 371 -22.09 -33.62 -25.25
N VAL A 372 -22.32 -32.31 -25.36
CA VAL A 372 -21.83 -31.32 -24.39
C VAL A 372 -22.94 -31.09 -23.38
N ASN A 373 -22.71 -31.36 -22.10
CA ASN A 373 -23.66 -30.97 -21.05
C ASN A 373 -23.13 -29.69 -20.38
N ILE A 374 -23.98 -28.81 -19.82
CA ILE A 374 -23.56 -27.58 -19.15
C ILE A 374 -24.50 -27.29 -17.97
N GLY A 375 -23.93 -27.06 -16.79
CA GLY A 375 -24.70 -26.67 -15.61
C GLY A 375 -25.20 -25.22 -15.67
N GLU A 376 -26.45 -25.01 -15.27
CA GLU A 376 -27.09 -23.69 -15.25
C GLU A 376 -26.29 -22.60 -14.49
N ASP A 377 -25.63 -22.97 -13.38
CA ASP A 377 -24.86 -22.03 -12.55
C ASP A 377 -23.70 -21.36 -13.31
N TYR A 378 -23.09 -22.07 -14.26
CA TYR A 378 -22.01 -21.57 -15.10
C TYR A 378 -22.50 -20.52 -16.10
N ILE A 379 -23.67 -20.76 -16.68
CA ILE A 379 -24.34 -19.83 -17.59
C ILE A 379 -24.69 -18.54 -16.84
N LEU A 380 -25.14 -18.66 -15.59
CA LEU A 380 -25.50 -17.52 -14.76
C LEU A 380 -24.27 -16.75 -14.25
N ALA A 381 -23.14 -17.42 -14.04
CA ALA A 381 -21.89 -16.83 -13.53
C ALA A 381 -21.30 -15.77 -14.49
N PHE A 382 -21.39 -15.97 -15.80
CA PHE A 382 -20.76 -15.08 -16.79
C PHE A 382 -21.20 -13.61 -16.69
N ARG A 383 -22.45 -13.34 -16.31
CA ARG A 383 -22.96 -11.97 -16.07
C ARG A 383 -23.24 -11.66 -14.60
N ASN A 384 -22.63 -12.39 -13.68
CA ASN A 384 -22.78 -12.12 -12.26
C ASN A 384 -21.91 -10.90 -11.87
N PRO A 385 -22.51 -9.77 -11.45
CA PRO A 385 -21.76 -8.58 -11.09
C PRO A 385 -20.95 -8.76 -9.80
N ASN A 386 -21.28 -9.76 -8.99
CA ASN A 386 -20.61 -10.04 -7.72
C ASN A 386 -19.35 -10.92 -7.87
N LEU A 387 -19.11 -11.48 -9.07
CA LEU A 387 -17.90 -12.26 -9.35
C LEU A 387 -16.77 -11.35 -9.87
N SER A 388 -15.52 -11.76 -9.69
CA SER A 388 -14.37 -11.09 -10.30
C SER A 388 -14.35 -11.30 -11.82
N ALA A 389 -13.58 -10.48 -12.54
CA ALA A 389 -13.43 -10.64 -13.98
C ALA A 389 -12.78 -11.99 -14.35
N ASP A 390 -11.78 -12.43 -13.57
CA ASP A 390 -11.16 -13.76 -13.70
C ASP A 390 -12.17 -14.89 -13.50
N GLN A 391 -13.08 -14.77 -12.52
CA GLN A 391 -14.14 -15.76 -12.30
C GLN A 391 -15.14 -15.82 -13.45
N ARG A 392 -15.47 -14.67 -14.06
CA ARG A 392 -16.33 -14.62 -15.25
C ARG A 392 -15.62 -15.16 -16.50
N ILE A 393 -14.34 -14.86 -16.70
CA ILE A 393 -13.50 -15.47 -17.76
C ILE A 393 -13.47 -16.98 -17.59
N PHE A 394 -13.23 -17.45 -16.37
CA PHE A 394 -13.15 -18.88 -16.09
C PHE A 394 -14.47 -19.58 -16.42
N ALA A 395 -15.61 -19.01 -16.01
CA ALA A 395 -16.92 -19.52 -16.39
C ALA A 395 -17.08 -19.62 -17.91
N PHE A 396 -16.58 -18.64 -18.66
CA PHE A 396 -16.62 -18.61 -20.13
C PHE A 396 -15.67 -19.63 -20.78
N HIS A 397 -14.47 -19.81 -20.22
CA HIS A 397 -13.49 -20.81 -20.67
C HIS A 397 -14.05 -22.23 -20.60
N VAL A 398 -14.82 -22.56 -19.56
CA VAL A 398 -15.40 -23.90 -19.37
C VAL A 398 -16.26 -24.31 -20.58
N PHE A 399 -17.06 -23.42 -21.15
CA PHE A 399 -17.87 -23.73 -22.34
C PHE A 399 -17.01 -24.17 -23.52
N ILE A 400 -15.97 -23.39 -23.80
CA ILE A 400 -15.09 -23.62 -24.95
C ILE A 400 -14.26 -24.89 -24.73
N HIS A 401 -13.81 -25.12 -23.50
CA HIS A 401 -13.11 -26.34 -23.10
C HIS A 401 -13.95 -27.59 -23.42
N GLU A 402 -15.23 -27.61 -23.02
CA GLU A 402 -16.13 -28.75 -23.31
C GLU A 402 -16.41 -28.92 -24.81
N PHE A 403 -16.51 -27.82 -25.55
CA PHE A 403 -16.68 -27.89 -27.01
C PHE A 403 -15.46 -28.52 -27.68
N CYS A 404 -14.26 -28.26 -27.17
CA CYS A 404 -13.04 -28.89 -27.66
C CYS A 404 -13.05 -30.40 -27.44
N HIS A 405 -13.49 -30.88 -26.27
CA HIS A 405 -13.63 -32.32 -26.00
C HIS A 405 -14.64 -33.00 -26.90
N ALA A 406 -15.82 -32.40 -27.08
CA ALA A 406 -16.85 -32.97 -27.94
C ALA A 406 -16.41 -33.04 -29.41
N VAL A 407 -15.74 -31.99 -29.91
CA VAL A 407 -15.16 -31.97 -31.25
C VAL A 407 -14.05 -33.02 -31.41
N SER A 408 -13.12 -33.11 -30.45
CA SER A 408 -12.06 -34.12 -30.44
C SER A 408 -12.61 -35.56 -30.51
N SER A 409 -13.65 -35.83 -29.73
CA SER A 409 -14.31 -37.13 -29.63
C SER A 409 -14.90 -37.64 -30.96
N THR A 410 -15.13 -36.76 -31.93
CA THR A 410 -15.57 -37.16 -33.29
C THR A 410 -14.52 -37.96 -34.06
N PHE A 411 -13.23 -37.80 -33.72
CA PHE A 411 -12.13 -38.49 -34.41
C PHE A 411 -11.55 -39.69 -33.66
N ALA A 412 -11.74 -39.75 -32.33
CA ALA A 412 -11.14 -40.79 -31.50
C ALA A 412 -11.82 -42.14 -31.73
N LYS A 413 -11.07 -43.24 -31.85
CA LYS A 413 -11.58 -44.62 -31.89
C LYS A 413 -11.57 -45.32 -30.51
N GLN A 414 -11.00 -44.69 -29.47
CA GLN A 414 -10.84 -45.25 -28.12
C GLN A 414 -11.33 -44.29 -27.03
N ASP A 415 -11.83 -44.84 -25.93
CA ASP A 415 -12.61 -44.20 -24.85
C ASP A 415 -11.76 -43.54 -23.73
N THR A 416 -10.62 -42.89 -24.02
CA THR A 416 -9.79 -42.31 -22.93
C THR A 416 -9.30 -40.89 -23.23
N SER A 417 -9.71 -39.92 -22.39
CA SER A 417 -9.10 -38.59 -22.37
C SER A 417 -7.65 -38.66 -21.93
N SER A 418 -6.80 -37.75 -22.42
CA SER A 418 -5.38 -37.69 -22.07
C SER A 418 -4.99 -36.39 -21.38
N LEU A 419 -3.86 -36.39 -20.68
CA LEU A 419 -3.29 -35.16 -20.10
C LEU A 419 -3.07 -34.07 -21.18
N GLU A 420 -2.64 -34.49 -22.37
CA GLU A 420 -2.39 -33.59 -23.49
C GLU A 420 -3.70 -32.99 -24.03
N GLU A 421 -4.79 -33.75 -23.99
CA GLU A 421 -6.15 -33.32 -24.35
C GLU A 421 -6.67 -32.24 -23.39
N GLU A 422 -6.63 -32.49 -22.08
CA GLU A 422 -7.12 -31.55 -21.05
C GLU A 422 -6.42 -30.20 -21.09
N ILE A 423 -5.08 -30.21 -21.20
CA ILE A 423 -4.28 -28.99 -21.29
C ILE A 423 -4.59 -28.24 -22.58
N SER A 424 -4.67 -28.96 -23.71
CA SER A 424 -4.90 -28.33 -25.01
C SER A 424 -6.29 -27.71 -25.10
N ALA A 425 -7.33 -28.42 -24.67
CA ALA A 425 -8.71 -27.93 -24.60
C ALA A 425 -8.81 -26.69 -23.71
N SER A 426 -8.18 -26.74 -22.52
CA SER A 426 -8.15 -25.60 -21.59
C SER A 426 -7.49 -24.38 -22.21
N MET A 427 -6.35 -24.55 -22.89
CA MET A 427 -5.60 -23.44 -23.45
C MET A 427 -6.24 -22.83 -24.69
N ILE A 428 -6.89 -23.64 -25.53
CA ILE A 428 -7.76 -23.14 -26.59
C ILE A 428 -8.90 -22.32 -25.96
N GLY A 429 -9.51 -22.85 -24.89
CA GLY A 429 -10.53 -22.16 -24.10
C GLY A 429 -10.08 -20.80 -23.59
N TYR A 430 -8.93 -20.74 -22.91
CA TYR A 430 -8.36 -19.49 -22.39
C TYR A 430 -7.99 -18.51 -23.51
N ASN A 431 -7.51 -18.99 -24.66
CA ASN A 431 -7.13 -18.11 -25.76
C ASN A 431 -8.35 -17.48 -26.43
N ILE A 432 -9.37 -18.28 -26.73
CA ILE A 432 -10.64 -17.80 -27.28
C ILE A 432 -11.32 -16.86 -26.27
N ALA A 433 -11.36 -17.22 -24.98
CA ALA A 433 -11.87 -16.35 -23.94
C ALA A 433 -11.09 -15.03 -23.84
N SER A 434 -9.76 -15.07 -23.98
CA SER A 434 -8.92 -13.87 -24.00
C SER A 434 -9.26 -12.99 -25.20
N ARG A 435 -9.35 -13.53 -26.41
CA ARG A 435 -9.72 -12.72 -27.59
C ARG A 435 -11.11 -12.11 -27.44
N LEU A 436 -12.08 -12.87 -26.93
CA LEU A 436 -13.46 -12.41 -26.80
C LEU A 436 -13.66 -11.39 -25.66
N LEU A 437 -12.93 -11.51 -24.56
CA LEU A 437 -13.13 -10.67 -23.38
C LEU A 437 -12.08 -9.55 -23.25
N ARG A 438 -10.88 -9.74 -23.82
CA ARG A 438 -9.75 -8.80 -23.76
C ARG A 438 -9.42 -8.17 -25.10
N GLY A 439 -9.94 -8.68 -26.22
CA GLY A 439 -9.64 -8.18 -27.57
C GLY A 439 -8.23 -8.49 -28.06
N ARG A 440 -7.51 -9.42 -27.41
CA ARG A 440 -6.14 -9.84 -27.77
C ARG A 440 -5.87 -11.30 -27.42
N ASP A 441 -4.92 -11.90 -28.13
CA ASP A 441 -4.38 -13.22 -27.79
C ASP A 441 -3.64 -13.19 -26.43
N LEU A 442 -3.41 -14.39 -25.88
CA LEU A 442 -2.62 -14.56 -24.66
C LEU A 442 -1.16 -14.11 -24.86
N THR A 443 -0.60 -13.43 -23.86
CA THR A 443 0.84 -13.19 -23.80
C THR A 443 1.60 -14.45 -23.39
N LYS A 444 2.92 -14.47 -23.59
CA LYS A 444 3.78 -15.59 -23.17
C LYS A 444 3.68 -15.87 -21.66
N ASP A 445 3.58 -14.83 -20.84
CA ASP A 445 3.50 -14.96 -19.37
C ASP A 445 2.13 -15.48 -18.94
N GLU A 446 1.05 -15.01 -19.59
CA GLU A 446 -0.31 -15.52 -19.34
C GLU A 446 -0.43 -16.98 -19.75
N VAL A 447 0.19 -17.38 -20.87
CA VAL A 447 0.26 -18.78 -21.31
C VAL A 447 0.93 -19.63 -20.24
N TYR A 448 2.02 -19.15 -19.64
CA TYR A 448 2.72 -19.86 -18.57
C TYR A 448 1.84 -19.98 -17.32
N GLU A 449 1.25 -18.87 -16.86
CA GLU A 449 0.36 -18.84 -15.69
C GLU A 449 -0.84 -19.78 -15.85
N TYR A 450 -1.55 -19.72 -16.97
CA TYR A 450 -2.71 -20.58 -17.22
C TYR A 450 -2.31 -22.05 -17.38
N SER A 451 -1.16 -22.32 -17.99
CA SER A 451 -0.64 -23.69 -18.08
C SER A 451 -0.35 -24.27 -16.69
N GLN A 452 0.25 -23.48 -15.78
CA GLN A 452 0.48 -23.90 -14.40
C GLN A 452 -0.83 -24.16 -13.65
N ARG A 453 -1.83 -23.30 -13.81
CA ARG A 453 -3.16 -23.49 -13.19
C ARG A 453 -3.85 -24.76 -13.68
N CYS A 454 -3.83 -25.00 -14.99
CA CYS A 454 -4.41 -26.22 -15.58
C CYS A 454 -3.71 -27.46 -15.01
N LEU A 455 -2.38 -27.43 -14.95
CA LEU A 455 -1.60 -28.53 -14.41
C LEU A 455 -1.91 -28.77 -12.93
N GLN A 456 -2.00 -27.71 -12.13
CA GLN A 456 -2.38 -27.80 -10.72
C GLN A 456 -3.76 -28.44 -10.54
N GLY A 457 -4.75 -28.08 -11.37
CA GLY A 457 -6.07 -28.72 -11.37
C GLY A 457 -5.99 -30.22 -11.67
N ILE A 458 -5.30 -30.59 -12.76
CA ILE A 458 -5.15 -31.99 -13.18
C ILE A 458 -4.45 -32.85 -12.11
N LEU A 459 -3.49 -32.28 -11.39
CA LEU A 459 -2.77 -32.95 -10.31
C LEU A 459 -3.55 -33.07 -9.00
N THR A 460 -4.52 -32.19 -8.77
CA THR A 460 -5.30 -32.17 -7.52
C THR A 460 -6.59 -32.98 -7.60
N ASP A 461 -7.09 -33.28 -8.80
CA ASP A 461 -8.36 -34.01 -9.07
C ASP A 461 -8.19 -35.49 -9.48
N ASP A 462 -9.30 -36.16 -9.83
CA ASP A 462 -9.37 -37.55 -10.33
C ASP A 462 -8.68 -37.74 -11.71
N HIS A 463 -8.30 -36.66 -12.39
CA HIS A 463 -7.56 -36.68 -13.66
C HIS A 463 -6.13 -37.23 -13.55
N ARG A 464 -5.64 -37.51 -12.33
CA ARG A 464 -4.34 -38.14 -12.08
C ARG A 464 -4.17 -39.51 -12.75
N LEU A 465 -5.27 -40.17 -13.10
CA LEU A 465 -5.26 -41.49 -13.75
C LEU A 465 -5.22 -41.41 -15.28
N LEU A 466 -5.31 -40.22 -15.88
CA LEU A 466 -5.35 -40.09 -17.34
C LEU A 466 -4.08 -40.63 -18.00
N PRO A 467 -4.20 -41.35 -19.13
CA PRO A 467 -3.06 -41.72 -19.96
C PRO A 467 -2.38 -40.48 -20.55
N VAL A 468 -1.08 -40.58 -20.82
CA VAL A 468 -0.29 -39.51 -21.47
C VAL A 468 -0.08 -39.80 -22.96
N TYR A 469 -0.98 -40.59 -23.57
CA TYR A 469 -0.90 -40.92 -25.00
C TYR A 469 -1.61 -39.87 -25.87
N ASN A 470 -1.24 -39.90 -27.14
CA ASN A 470 -1.25 -38.77 -28.08
C ASN A 470 -2.37 -38.95 -29.11
N ASN A 471 -3.16 -37.89 -29.39
CA ASN A 471 -3.86 -37.64 -30.67
C ASN A 471 -4.73 -36.37 -30.68
N PHE A 472 -5.06 -35.78 -29.52
CA PHE A 472 -5.94 -34.60 -29.44
C PHE A 472 -5.53 -33.45 -30.36
N ASN A 473 -4.23 -33.12 -30.37
CA ASN A 473 -3.71 -32.03 -31.18
C ASN A 473 -3.83 -32.32 -32.69
N ILE A 474 -3.62 -33.56 -33.14
CA ILE A 474 -3.78 -33.94 -34.56
C ILE A 474 -5.25 -33.83 -34.96
N GLN A 475 -6.15 -34.19 -34.05
CA GLN A 475 -7.59 -34.25 -34.29
C GLN A 475 -8.19 -32.84 -34.43
N ILE A 476 -7.93 -31.93 -33.49
CA ILE A 476 -8.48 -30.57 -33.55
C ILE A 476 -7.76 -29.68 -34.59
N GLN A 477 -6.49 -29.97 -34.90
CA GLN A 477 -5.80 -29.39 -36.07
C GLN A 477 -6.43 -29.78 -37.40
N GLY A 478 -7.10 -30.94 -37.47
CA GLY A 478 -7.92 -31.34 -38.62
C GLY A 478 -9.03 -30.33 -38.94
N TYR A 479 -9.47 -29.55 -37.95
CA TYR A 479 -10.40 -28.43 -38.10
C TYR A 479 -9.71 -27.05 -38.15
N GLY A 480 -8.37 -27.01 -38.20
CA GLY A 480 -7.58 -25.79 -38.29
C GLY A 480 -7.53 -24.97 -37.00
N ILE A 481 -7.69 -25.61 -35.83
CA ILE A 481 -7.57 -24.99 -34.51
C ILE A 481 -6.27 -25.51 -33.88
N THR A 482 -5.39 -24.61 -33.45
CA THR A 482 -4.11 -24.98 -32.83
C THR A 482 -3.97 -24.29 -31.48
N PRO A 483 -3.57 -25.02 -30.42
CA PRO A 483 -3.28 -24.41 -29.13
C PRO A 483 -2.17 -23.34 -29.22
N PRO A 484 -2.30 -22.21 -28.51
CA PRO A 484 -1.27 -21.18 -28.49
C PRO A 484 0.03 -21.72 -27.87
N HIS A 485 1.16 -21.66 -28.59
CA HIS A 485 2.48 -22.11 -28.11
C HIS A 485 2.62 -23.62 -27.82
N LEU A 486 2.30 -24.44 -28.83
CA LEU A 486 2.36 -25.91 -28.79
C LEU A 486 3.61 -26.52 -28.09
N TYR A 487 4.77 -25.90 -28.27
CA TYR A 487 6.05 -26.40 -27.73
C TYR A 487 6.13 -26.37 -26.20
N LEU A 488 5.46 -25.41 -25.54
CA LEU A 488 5.45 -25.33 -24.08
C LEU A 488 4.78 -26.57 -23.47
N TYR A 489 3.78 -27.13 -24.16
CA TYR A 489 3.06 -28.32 -23.72
C TYR A 489 3.88 -29.59 -23.80
N ARG A 490 4.72 -29.76 -24.84
CA ARG A 490 5.61 -30.93 -24.92
C ARG A 490 6.52 -31.00 -23.70
N ASN A 491 7.07 -29.86 -23.30
CA ASN A 491 7.93 -29.78 -22.13
C ASN A 491 7.18 -30.10 -20.83
N ILE A 492 5.94 -29.63 -20.67
CA ILE A 492 5.11 -29.92 -19.49
C ILE A 492 4.70 -31.40 -19.44
N ALA A 493 4.31 -31.99 -20.58
CA ALA A 493 3.95 -33.41 -20.64
C ALA A 493 5.15 -34.32 -20.38
N GLU A 494 6.34 -33.96 -20.89
CA GLU A 494 7.60 -34.65 -20.59
C GLU A 494 7.97 -34.53 -19.10
N LEU A 495 7.80 -33.35 -18.50
CA LEU A 495 8.00 -33.14 -17.06
C LEU A 495 7.03 -33.96 -16.21
N TYR A 496 5.75 -34.01 -16.60
CA TYR A 496 4.77 -34.86 -15.91
C TYR A 496 5.14 -36.35 -16.03
N ARG A 497 5.55 -36.82 -17.22
CA ARG A 497 6.03 -38.20 -17.41
C ARG A 497 7.23 -38.50 -16.52
N SER A 498 8.21 -37.61 -16.44
CA SER A 498 9.40 -37.83 -15.62
C SER A 498 9.08 -37.92 -14.13
N ILE A 499 8.13 -37.11 -13.65
CA ILE A 499 7.73 -37.08 -12.24
C ILE A 499 6.83 -38.26 -11.87
N ARG A 500 5.92 -38.68 -12.77
CA ARG A 500 5.04 -39.85 -12.56
C ARG A 500 5.77 -41.19 -12.64
N LEU A 501 6.77 -41.29 -13.51
CA LEU A 501 7.57 -42.51 -13.66
C LEU A 501 8.70 -42.61 -12.64
N ASP A 502 8.92 -41.58 -11.81
CA ASP A 502 9.87 -41.64 -10.69
C ASP A 502 9.26 -42.44 -9.52
N PRO A 503 9.80 -43.64 -9.21
CA PRO A 503 9.24 -44.52 -8.18
C PRO A 503 9.40 -43.97 -6.74
N LYS A 504 10.07 -42.83 -6.54
CA LYS A 504 10.33 -42.25 -5.21
C LYS A 504 9.41 -41.09 -4.85
N THR A 505 8.57 -40.60 -5.77
CA THR A 505 7.84 -39.34 -5.56
C THR A 505 6.49 -39.58 -4.86
N ASN A 506 6.24 -38.90 -3.74
CA ASN A 506 4.93 -38.88 -3.08
C ASN A 506 4.09 -37.66 -3.52
N ARG A 507 2.80 -37.60 -3.13
CA ARG A 507 1.83 -36.56 -3.57
C ARG A 507 2.29 -35.11 -3.34
N LEU A 508 2.99 -34.82 -2.25
CA LEU A 508 3.47 -33.47 -1.94
C LEU A 508 4.75 -33.14 -2.73
N ASP A 509 5.64 -34.12 -2.88
CA ASP A 509 6.92 -33.99 -3.60
C ASP A 509 6.71 -33.80 -5.12
N MET A 510 5.60 -34.29 -5.69
CA MET A 510 5.25 -34.08 -7.10
C MET A 510 4.91 -32.62 -7.43
N LEU A 511 4.14 -31.93 -6.58
CA LEU A 511 3.71 -30.55 -6.83
C LEU A 511 4.89 -29.58 -6.70
N GLU A 512 5.72 -29.76 -5.67
CA GLU A 512 6.90 -28.93 -5.39
C GLU A 512 8.00 -29.08 -6.44
N ARG A 513 8.12 -30.26 -7.08
CA ARG A 513 9.05 -30.49 -8.21
C ARG A 513 8.53 -30.00 -9.56
N MET A 514 7.23 -29.73 -9.70
CA MET A 514 6.61 -29.24 -10.95
C MET A 514 6.50 -27.72 -11.02
N LEU A 515 6.32 -27.05 -9.88
CA LEU A 515 6.40 -25.60 -9.73
C LEU A 515 7.84 -25.13 -9.95
#